data_AF-A0A7C6W7D3-F1
#
_entry.id   AF-A0A7C6W7D3-F1
#
_cell.length_a   1.000
_cell.length_b   1.000
_cell.length_c   1.000
_cell.angle_alpha   90.00
_cell.angle_beta   90.00
_cell.angle_gamma   90.00
#
_symmetry.space_group_name_H-M   'P 1'
#
loop_
_entity.id
_entity.type
_entity.pdbx_description
1 polymer ?
#
loop_
_entity_poly.entity_id
_entity_poly.type
_entity_poly.pdbx_seq_one_letter_code
_entity_poly.pdbx_strand_id
1 'polypeptide(L)'
;MFLQHTGNPTHPSTIYKWWKDIQEKYGLKEVHFHSLRKTNISVQYASNKISSEIIADRAGHANDKVTKQNYLKIFKKDDHKTAEIVGSLFANN
;
A
#
# COMPACT_ATOMS: atom_id res chain seq x y z
N MET A 1 -9.81 13.90 -5.37
CA MET A 1 -9.42 14.30 -6.74
C MET A 1 -8.05 14.96 -6.65
N PHE A 2 -7.12 14.63 -7.54
CA PHE A 2 -5.82 15.33 -7.61
C PHE A 2 -5.92 16.45 -8.65
N LEU A 3 -5.37 17.60 -8.33
CA LEU A 3 -5.39 18.78 -9.18
C LEU A 3 -3.99 19.09 -9.69
N GLN A 4 -3.95 19.64 -10.90
CA GLN A 4 -2.77 20.27 -11.46
C GLN A 4 -2.57 21.65 -10.82
N HIS A 5 -1.38 22.24 -10.98
CA HIS A 5 -1.11 23.61 -10.52
C HIS A 5 -2.05 24.65 -11.16
N THR A 6 -2.67 24.32 -12.31
CA THR A 6 -3.68 25.12 -12.99
C THR A 6 -5.10 24.96 -12.43
N GLY A 7 -5.30 24.12 -11.41
CA GLY A 7 -6.61 23.81 -10.83
C GLY A 7 -7.43 22.76 -11.62
N ASN A 8 -6.95 22.31 -12.77
CA ASN A 8 -7.61 21.27 -13.56
C ASN A 8 -7.39 19.87 -12.95
N PRO A 9 -8.32 18.91 -13.14
CA PRO A 9 -8.12 17.53 -12.72
C PRO A 9 -6.85 16.92 -13.35
N THR A 10 -6.06 16.23 -12.55
CA THR A 10 -4.91 15.47 -13.05
C THR A 10 -5.42 14.23 -13.78
N HIS A 11 -4.95 14.03 -15.02
CA HIS A 11 -5.28 12.83 -15.76
C HIS A 11 -4.73 11.58 -15.04
N PRO A 12 -5.49 10.48 -14.88
CA PRO A 12 -5.05 9.32 -14.10
C PRO A 12 -3.70 8.72 -14.54
N SER A 13 -3.40 8.74 -15.84
CA SER A 13 -2.12 8.22 -16.36
C SER A 13 -0.90 9.05 -15.97
N THR A 14 -1.09 10.32 -15.57
CA THR A 14 0.01 11.18 -15.15
C THR A 14 0.72 10.62 -13.92
N ILE A 15 -0.04 10.11 -12.94
CA ILE A 15 0.52 9.52 -11.73
C ILE A 15 1.31 8.24 -12.05
N TYR A 16 0.82 7.43 -13.00
CA TYR A 16 1.53 6.24 -13.46
C TYR A 16 2.88 6.59 -14.09
N LYS A 17 2.93 7.64 -14.93
CA LYS A 17 4.17 8.11 -15.56
C LYS A 17 5.18 8.57 -14.51
N TRP A 18 4.77 9.44 -13.59
CA TRP A 18 5.63 9.90 -12.50
C TRP A 18 6.19 8.75 -11.67
N TRP A 19 5.38 7.73 -11.42
CA TRP A 19 5.83 6.55 -10.69
C TRP A 19 6.91 5.78 -11.45
N LYS A 20 6.73 5.59 -12.75
CA LYS A 20 7.75 4.97 -13.61
C LYS A 20 9.04 5.80 -13.60
N ASP A 21 8.94 7.12 -13.75
CA ASP A 21 10.10 8.02 -13.73
C ASP A 21 10.86 7.93 -12.39
N ILE A 22 10.14 7.84 -11.27
CA ILE A 22 10.75 7.63 -9.94
C ILE A 22 11.50 6.30 -9.89
N GLN A 23 10.90 5.22 -10.39
CA GLN A 23 11.56 3.91 -10.39
C GLN A 23 12.85 3.93 -11.19
N GLU A 24 12.82 4.48 -12.41
CA GLU A 24 13.98 4.59 -13.28
C GLU A 24 15.06 5.48 -12.66
N LYS A 25 14.67 6.65 -12.14
CA LYS A 25 15.59 7.63 -11.53
C LYS A 25 16.39 7.04 -10.36
N TYR A 26 15.78 6.16 -9.57
CA TYR A 26 16.40 5.57 -8.38
C TYR A 26 16.81 4.10 -8.56
N GLY A 27 16.75 3.56 -9.78
CA GLY A 27 17.12 2.17 -10.06
C GLY A 27 16.23 1.14 -9.34
N LEU A 28 14.97 1.48 -9.08
CA LEU A 28 14.01 0.58 -8.44
C LEU A 28 13.48 -0.45 -9.44
N LYS A 29 13.13 -1.63 -8.94
CA LYS A 29 12.43 -2.65 -9.71
C LYS A 29 11.11 -2.08 -10.26
N GLU A 30 10.86 -2.29 -11.55
CA GLU A 30 9.61 -1.89 -12.17
C GLU A 30 8.42 -2.65 -11.55
N VAL A 31 7.51 -1.90 -10.95
CA VAL A 31 6.26 -2.42 -10.39
C VAL A 31 5.11 -1.47 -10.67
N HIS A 32 3.92 -2.00 -10.91
CA HIS A 32 2.73 -1.17 -11.11
C HIS A 32 2.43 -0.27 -9.92
N PHE A 33 1.92 0.94 -10.18
CA PHE A 33 1.51 1.90 -9.15
C PHE A 33 0.50 1.31 -8.15
N HIS A 34 -0.42 0.46 -8.62
CA HIS A 34 -1.38 -0.24 -7.75
C HIS A 34 -0.73 -1.11 -6.66
N SER A 35 0.54 -1.52 -6.85
CA SER A 35 1.28 -2.26 -5.82
C SER A 35 1.49 -1.44 -4.54
N LEU A 36 1.53 -0.10 -4.63
CA LEU A 36 1.61 0.76 -3.45
C LEU A 36 0.37 0.62 -2.55
N ARG A 37 -0.81 0.44 -3.15
CA ARG A 37 -2.04 0.16 -2.39
C ARG A 37 -1.95 -1.17 -1.65
N LYS A 38 -1.36 -2.19 -2.28
CA LYS A 38 -1.12 -3.49 -1.63
C LYS A 38 -0.17 -3.33 -0.45
N THR A 39 0.92 -2.57 -0.62
CA THR A 39 1.84 -2.24 0.49
C THR A 39 1.13 -1.51 1.63
N ASN A 40 0.28 -0.52 1.35
CA ASN A 40 -0.49 0.17 2.39
C ASN A 40 -1.41 -0.78 3.19
N ILE A 41 -2.06 -1.73 2.50
CA ILE A 41 -2.87 -2.75 3.18
C ILE A 41 -1.98 -3.65 4.02
N SER A 42 -0.86 -4.14 3.47
CA SER A 42 0.11 -4.95 4.19
C SER A 42 0.61 -4.28 5.47
N VAL A 43 0.98 -3.00 5.42
CA VAL A 43 1.46 -2.24 6.60
C VAL A 43 0.37 -2.11 7.66
N GLN A 44 -0.88 -1.85 7.26
CA GLN A 44 -2.00 -1.77 8.22
C GLN A 44 -2.24 -3.13 8.90
N TYR A 45 -2.22 -4.23 8.14
CA TYR A 45 -2.34 -5.58 8.70
C TYR A 45 -1.17 -5.91 9.64
N ALA A 46 0.06 -5.63 9.19
CA ALA A 46 1.29 -5.81 9.94
C ALA A 46 1.33 -5.09 11.28
N SER A 47 0.63 -3.96 11.40
CA SER A 47 0.57 -3.20 12.64
C SER A 47 -0.11 -3.97 13.78
N ASN A 48 -0.99 -4.93 13.47
CA ASN A 48 -1.86 -5.64 14.40
C ASN A 48 -2.68 -4.73 15.35
N LYS A 49 -2.86 -3.46 14.97
CA LYS A 49 -3.60 -2.45 15.76
C LYS A 49 -4.99 -2.15 15.22
N ILE A 50 -5.29 -2.59 14.00
CA ILE A 50 -6.52 -2.29 13.26
C ILE A 50 -7.15 -3.62 12.84
N SER A 51 -8.45 -3.79 13.09
CA SER A 51 -9.15 -5.01 12.69
C SER A 51 -9.20 -5.17 11.17
N SER A 52 -9.23 -6.41 10.71
CA SER A 52 -9.23 -6.75 9.29
C SER A 52 -10.40 -6.16 8.51
N GLU A 53 -11.55 -6.04 9.17
CA GLU A 53 -12.79 -5.43 8.69
C GLU A 53 -12.58 -3.95 8.38
N ILE A 54 -12.02 -3.20 9.33
CA ILE A 54 -11.73 -1.76 9.18
C ILE A 54 -10.71 -1.55 8.05
N ILE A 55 -9.71 -2.40 7.92
CA ILE A 55 -8.72 -2.30 6.83
C ILE A 55 -9.38 -2.54 5.47
N ALA A 56 -10.28 -3.54 5.36
CA ALA A 56 -11.01 -3.82 4.12
C ALA A 56 -11.94 -2.66 3.72
N ASP A 57 -12.65 -2.08 4.69
CA ASP A 57 -13.52 -0.92 4.49
C ASP A 57 -12.71 0.32 4.05
N ARG A 58 -11.56 0.58 4.70
CA ARG A 58 -10.64 1.68 4.33
C ARG A 58 -10.04 1.50 2.95
N ALA A 59 -9.82 0.27 2.53
CA ALA A 59 -9.43 0.00 1.15
C ALA A 59 -10.58 0.38 0.20
N GLY A 60 -11.84 0.31 0.60
CA GLY A 60 -12.99 0.57 -0.27
C GLY A 60 -13.28 -0.64 -1.15
N HIS A 61 -13.05 -1.85 -0.65
CA HIS A 61 -13.46 -3.06 -1.33
C HIS A 61 -14.94 -3.32 -1.06
N ALA A 62 -15.77 -3.33 -2.11
CA ALA A 62 -17.16 -3.77 -2.02
C ALA A 62 -17.31 -5.24 -1.57
N ASN A 63 -16.21 -6.01 -1.60
CA ASN A 63 -16.15 -7.39 -1.16
C ASN A 63 -14.89 -7.62 -0.29
N ASP A 64 -15.11 -7.69 1.02
CA ASP A 64 -14.14 -8.00 2.09
C ASP A 64 -13.25 -9.22 1.77
N LYS A 65 -13.83 -10.23 1.08
CA LYS A 65 -13.23 -11.55 0.88
C LYS A 65 -11.83 -11.54 0.25
N VAL A 66 -11.55 -10.65 -0.70
CA VAL A 66 -10.24 -10.62 -1.41
C VAL A 66 -9.13 -10.08 -0.52
N THR A 67 -9.45 -9.18 0.41
CA THR A 67 -8.46 -8.58 1.32
C THR A 67 -8.19 -9.49 2.50
N LYS A 68 -9.25 -9.98 3.15
CA LYS A 68 -9.10 -10.96 4.22
C LYS A 68 -8.38 -12.22 3.75
N GLN A 69 -8.77 -12.82 2.63
CA GLN A 69 -8.18 -14.10 2.20
C GLN A 69 -6.70 -14.00 1.81
N ASN A 70 -6.28 -12.90 1.18
CA ASN A 70 -4.90 -12.76 0.72
C ASN A 70 -3.96 -12.30 1.84
N TYR A 71 -4.36 -11.29 2.63
CA TYR A 71 -3.45 -10.72 3.63
C TYR A 71 -3.43 -11.49 4.95
N LEU A 72 -4.56 -12.01 5.45
CA LEU A 72 -4.55 -12.82 6.68
C LEU A 72 -3.69 -14.07 6.53
N LYS A 73 -3.64 -14.68 5.34
CA LYS A 73 -2.80 -15.87 5.08
C LYS A 73 -1.31 -15.55 5.08
N ILE A 74 -0.93 -14.39 4.57
CA ILE A 74 0.48 -13.94 4.52
C ILE A 74 0.97 -13.68 5.95
N PHE A 75 0.19 -12.98 6.76
CA PHE A 75 0.62 -12.57 8.11
C PHE A 75 0.44 -13.65 9.18
N LYS A 76 -0.58 -14.52 9.10
CA LYS A 76 -0.71 -15.68 10.02
C LYS A 76 0.53 -16.58 10.06
N LYS A 77 1.36 -16.57 9.00
CA LYS A 77 2.57 -17.38 8.91
C LYS A 77 3.83 -16.63 9.39
N ASP A 78 3.77 -15.30 9.55
CA ASP A 78 4.93 -14.40 9.71
C ASP A 78 4.70 -13.25 10.73
N ASP A 79 3.75 -13.40 11.67
CA ASP A 79 3.34 -12.35 12.61
C ASP A 79 4.52 -11.75 13.40
N HIS A 80 5.45 -12.58 13.88
CA HIS A 80 6.62 -12.11 14.65
C HIS A 80 7.60 -11.30 13.79
N LYS A 81 7.88 -11.77 12.57
CA LYS A 81 8.88 -11.17 11.68
C LYS A 81 8.38 -9.86 11.07
N THR A 82 7.08 -9.79 10.86
CA THR A 82 6.40 -8.63 10.30
C THR A 82 6.40 -7.44 11.27
N ALA A 83 6.12 -7.68 12.55
CA ALA A 83 6.13 -6.65 13.58
C ALA A 83 7.52 -6.01 13.74
N GLU A 84 8.59 -6.81 13.64
CA GLU A 84 9.98 -6.37 13.74
C GLU A 84 10.43 -5.52 12.52
N ILE A 85 10.04 -5.92 11.31
CA ILE A 85 10.37 -5.18 10.07
C ILE A 85 9.66 -3.83 10.02
N VAL A 86 8.37 -3.78 10.37
CA VAL A 86 7.64 -2.50 10.41
C VAL A 86 8.16 -1.59 11.53
N GLY A 87 8.49 -2.15 12.70
CA GLY A 87 9.12 -1.40 13.79
C GLY A 87 10.43 -0.74 13.35
N SER A 88 11.32 -1.50 12.71
CA SER A 88 12.63 -0.97 12.26
C SER A 88 12.52 0.05 11.12
N LEU A 89 11.51 -0.05 10.24
CA LEU A 89 11.26 0.92 9.17
C LEU A 89 10.87 2.32 9.67
N PHE A 90 10.31 2.43 10.88
CA PHE A 90 9.82 3.70 11.43
C PHE A 90 10.52 4.14 12.73
N ALA A 91 11.41 3.32 13.31
CA ALA A 91 12.11 3.61 14.55
C ALA A 91 13.43 4.39 14.38
N ASN A 92 13.90 4.62 13.15
CA ASN A 92 15.06 5.47 12.88
C ASN A 92 14.61 6.87 12.45
N ASN A 93 14.25 7.71 13.42
CA ASN A 93 14.26 9.17 13.35
C ASN A 93 14.71 9.72 14.70
#